data_AF-Q1HEB2-F1
#
_entry.id   AF-Q1HEB2-F1
#
_cell.length_a   1.000
_cell.length_b   1.000
_cell.length_c   1.000
_cell.angle_alpha   90.00
_cell.angle_beta   90.00
_cell.angle_gamma   90.00
#
_symmetry.space_group_name_H-M   'P 1'
#
loop_
_entity.id
_entity.type
_entity.pdbx_description
1 polymer ?
#
loop_
_entity_poly.entity_id
_entity_poly.type
_entity_poly.pdbx_seq_one_letter_code
_entity_poly.pdbx_strand_id
1 'polypeptide(L)'
;DQVHLLECCWLEVLMLGLMWRSVDHPGKLIFSPDLKLNRDEGSCVEGILEIFDMVLAATSRFRELKLQREEYVCLKAIILLNPNLCTTSSESREELESRSKLLHMLDSVTDALVWTIAKKGLTFQQQSARLAHLLMLLAHIRHLSNKG
;
A
#
# COMPACT_ATOMS: atom_id res chain seq x y z
N ASP A 1 4.11 16.36 -12.83
CA ASP A 1 3.31 15.89 -11.67
C ASP A 1 2.91 14.43 -11.76
N GLN A 2 2.03 14.01 -12.68
CA GLN A 2 1.50 12.63 -12.69
C GLN A 2 2.56 11.53 -12.90
N VAL A 3 3.49 11.74 -13.84
CA VAL A 3 4.60 10.78 -14.10
C VAL A 3 5.49 10.65 -12.87
N HIS A 4 5.84 11.78 -12.25
CA HIS A 4 6.70 11.80 -11.07
C HIS A 4 6.07 11.07 -9.87
N LEU A 5 4.76 11.28 -9.61
CA LEU A 5 4.04 10.51 -8.58
C LEU A 5 4.16 9.00 -8.81
N LEU A 6 4.00 8.54 -10.05
CA LEU A 6 4.15 7.12 -10.39
C LEU A 6 5.58 6.62 -10.22
N GLU A 7 6.58 7.38 -10.68
CA GLU A 7 8.01 7.05 -10.48
C GLU A 7 8.38 6.88 -9.00
N CYS A 8 7.73 7.64 -8.12
CA CYS A 8 8.03 7.59 -6.69
C CYS A 8 7.31 6.46 -5.92
N CYS A 9 6.24 5.88 -6.46
CA CYS A 9 5.47 4.86 -5.74
C CYS A 9 5.11 3.60 -6.52
N TRP A 10 5.57 3.44 -7.77
CA TRP A 10 5.21 2.31 -8.62
C TRP A 10 5.48 0.97 -7.94
N LEU A 11 6.61 0.84 -7.25
CA LEU A 11 6.99 -0.39 -6.56
C LEU A 11 6.10 -0.65 -5.35
N GLU A 12 5.76 0.38 -4.56
CA GLU A 12 4.78 0.26 -3.47
C GLU A 12 3.42 -0.23 -3.98
N VAL A 13 2.96 0.31 -5.11
CA VAL A 13 1.70 -0.09 -5.75
C VAL A 13 1.75 -1.54 -6.24
N LEU A 14 2.88 -1.97 -6.82
CA LEU A 14 3.09 -3.36 -7.24
C LEU A 14 3.13 -4.31 -6.05
N MET A 15 3.87 -3.97 -4.99
CA MET A 15 3.97 -4.75 -3.76
C MET A 15 2.63 -4.88 -3.07
N LEU A 16 1.89 -3.78 -2.91
CA LEU A 16 0.52 -3.78 -2.37
C LEU A 16 -0.39 -4.69 -3.21
N GLY A 17 -0.30 -4.63 -4.53
CA GLY A 17 -1.02 -5.52 -5.44
C GLY A 17 -0.62 -6.99 -5.29
N LEU A 18 0.67 -7.29 -5.15
CA LEU A 18 1.18 -8.64 -4.96
C LEU A 18 0.67 -9.25 -3.65
N MET A 19 0.77 -8.51 -2.54
CA MET A 19 0.26 -8.94 -1.24
C MET A 19 -1.24 -9.21 -1.29
N TRP A 20 -2.02 -8.33 -1.92
CA TRP A 20 -3.47 -8.51 -2.07
C TRP A 20 -3.81 -9.77 -2.87
N ARG A 21 -3.16 -10.02 -4.01
CA ARG A 21 -3.37 -11.26 -4.80
C ARG A 21 -2.98 -12.52 -4.03
N SER A 22 -2.05 -12.39 -3.08
CA SER A 22 -1.50 -13.50 -2.29
C SER A 22 -2.22 -13.73 -0.97
N VAL A 23 -3.20 -12.90 -0.61
CA VAL A 23 -3.83 -12.90 0.72
C VAL A 23 -4.50 -14.23 1.06
N ASP A 24 -5.00 -14.97 0.08
CA ASP A 24 -5.66 -16.27 0.27
C ASP A 24 -4.70 -17.47 0.07
N HIS A 25 -3.41 -17.22 -0.12
CA HIS A 25 -2.41 -18.23 -0.47
C HIS A 25 -1.25 -18.24 0.55
N PRO A 26 -1.40 -18.88 1.72
CA PRO A 26 -0.33 -18.92 2.72
C PRO A 26 0.97 -19.48 2.16
N GLY A 27 2.10 -18.82 2.45
CA GLY A 27 3.44 -19.26 2.04
C GLY A 27 3.75 -19.11 0.54
N LYS A 28 2.86 -18.47 -0.24
CA LYS A 28 3.04 -18.26 -1.68
C LYS A 28 2.81 -16.80 -2.06
N LEU A 29 3.57 -16.34 -3.05
CA LEU A 29 3.39 -15.05 -3.70
C LEU A 29 2.83 -15.25 -5.12
N ILE A 30 1.72 -14.58 -5.40
CA ILE A 30 0.96 -14.70 -6.64
C ILE A 30 1.29 -13.50 -7.55
N PHE A 31 2.38 -13.62 -8.30
CA PHE A 31 2.82 -12.58 -9.23
C PHE A 31 1.82 -12.42 -10.37
N SER A 32 1.36 -13.52 -10.95
CA SER A 32 0.32 -13.58 -11.97
C SER A 32 -0.48 -14.90 -11.85
N PRO A 33 -1.56 -15.12 -12.62
CA PRO A 33 -2.26 -16.40 -12.64
C PRO A 33 -1.36 -17.60 -12.96
N ASP A 34 -0.32 -17.39 -13.77
CA ASP A 34 0.60 -18.43 -14.25
C ASP A 34 1.95 -18.45 -13.51
N LEU A 35 2.26 -17.40 -12.73
CA LEU A 35 3.48 -17.30 -11.94
C LEU A 35 3.14 -17.20 -10.46
N LYS A 36 3.23 -18.33 -9.78
CA LYS A 36 3.02 -18.49 -8.34
C LYS A 36 4.29 -19.09 -7.77
N LEU A 37 4.91 -18.40 -6.83
CA LEU A 37 6.16 -18.84 -6.23
C LEU A 37 5.93 -19.13 -4.75
N ASN A 38 6.46 -20.24 -4.28
CA ASN A 38 6.71 -20.47 -2.86
C ASN A 38 8.14 -20.04 -2.50
N ARG A 39 8.47 -20.11 -1.21
CA ARG A 39 9.78 -19.69 -0.69
C ARG A 39 10.96 -20.42 -1.33
N ASP A 40 10.84 -21.73 -1.56
CA ASP A 40 11.90 -22.57 -2.12
C ASP A 40 12.10 -22.27 -3.61
N GLU A 41 11.01 -22.02 -4.35
CA GLU A 41 11.08 -21.61 -5.76
C GLU A 41 11.71 -20.20 -5.92
N GLY A 42 11.55 -19.34 -4.91
CA GLY A 42 12.17 -18.02 -4.86
C GLY A 42 13.67 -18.05 -4.57
N SER A 43 14.24 -19.15 -4.05
CA SER A 43 15.65 -19.22 -3.67
C SER A 43 16.62 -19.25 -4.86
N CYS A 44 16.10 -19.26 -6.10
CA CYS A 44 16.90 -19.27 -7.32
C CYS A 44 17.58 -17.92 -7.64
N VAL A 45 17.20 -16.84 -6.94
CA VAL A 45 17.79 -15.50 -7.10
C VAL A 45 18.45 -15.06 -5.79
N GLU A 46 19.74 -14.73 -5.86
CA GLU A 46 20.48 -14.24 -4.70
C GLU A 46 19.90 -12.89 -4.20
N GLY A 47 19.77 -12.72 -2.89
CA GLY A 47 19.22 -11.51 -2.28
C GLY A 47 17.68 -11.39 -2.29
N ILE A 48 16.96 -12.14 -3.13
CA ILE A 48 15.48 -12.04 -3.17
C ILE A 48 14.81 -12.66 -1.93
N LEU A 49 15.45 -13.62 -1.27
CA LEU A 49 14.85 -14.37 -0.17
C LEU A 49 14.43 -13.48 1.01
N GLU A 50 15.23 -12.46 1.34
CA GLU A 50 14.87 -11.52 2.41
C GLU A 50 13.62 -10.72 2.01
N ILE A 51 13.58 -10.19 0.79
CA ILE A 51 12.43 -9.45 0.25
C ILE A 51 11.20 -10.37 0.21
N PHE A 52 11.37 -11.60 -0.24
CA PHE A 52 10.30 -12.60 -0.31
C PHE A 52 9.71 -12.87 1.07
N ASP A 53 10.55 -13.11 2.07
CA ASP A 53 10.13 -13.34 3.46
C ASP A 53 9.43 -12.10 4.04
N MET A 54 9.92 -10.89 3.74
CA MET A 54 9.26 -9.65 4.15
C MET A 54 7.89 -9.46 3.48
N VAL A 55 7.75 -9.74 2.19
CA VAL A 55 6.46 -9.67 1.47
C VAL A 55 5.49 -10.72 2.03
N LEU A 56 5.95 -11.95 2.32
CA LEU A 56 5.12 -12.99 2.94
C LEU A 56 4.63 -12.56 4.33
N ALA A 57 5.51 -12.00 5.16
CA ALA A 57 5.16 -11.51 6.49
C ALA A 57 4.12 -10.38 6.41
N ALA A 58 4.31 -9.41 5.50
CA ALA A 58 3.35 -8.34 5.26
C ALA A 58 2.00 -8.88 4.73
N THR A 59 2.02 -9.89 3.86
CA THR A 59 0.81 -10.59 3.38
C THR A 59 0.08 -11.30 4.53
N SER A 60 0.78 -11.87 5.51
CA SER A 60 0.16 -12.43 6.72
C SER A 60 -0.64 -11.37 7.48
N ARG A 61 -0.09 -10.15 7.63
CA ARG A 61 -0.80 -9.04 8.29
C ARG A 61 -2.09 -8.66 7.57
N PHE A 62 -2.12 -8.69 6.24
CA PHE A 62 -3.34 -8.42 5.47
C PHE A 62 -4.44 -9.43 5.80
N ARG A 63 -4.04 -10.71 5.90
CA ARG A 63 -4.93 -11.83 6.25
C ARG A 63 -5.44 -11.72 7.68
N GLU A 64 -4.56 -11.44 8.63
CA GLU A 64 -4.89 -11.24 10.05
C GLU A 64 -5.89 -10.09 10.24
N LEU A 65 -5.69 -8.97 9.54
CA LEU A 65 -6.57 -7.81 9.58
C LEU A 65 -7.90 -8.02 8.83
N LYS A 66 -8.03 -9.14 8.11
CA LYS A 66 -9.11 -9.42 7.18
C LYS A 66 -9.37 -8.20 6.30
N LEU A 67 -8.31 -7.72 5.63
CA LEU A 67 -8.38 -6.53 4.81
C LEU A 67 -9.49 -6.68 3.76
N GLN A 68 -10.38 -5.70 3.66
CA GLN A 68 -11.47 -5.72 2.70
C GLN A 68 -11.07 -5.02 1.40
N ARG A 69 -11.78 -5.32 0.31
CA ARG A 69 -11.48 -4.78 -1.02
C ARG A 69 -11.55 -3.27 -1.05
N GLU A 70 -12.56 -2.69 -0.39
CA GLU A 70 -12.78 -1.25 -0.30
C GLU A 70 -11.61 -0.56 0.40
N GLU A 71 -11.16 -1.13 1.52
CA GLU A 71 -9.99 -0.63 2.27
C GLU A 71 -8.71 -0.75 1.43
N TYR A 72 -8.52 -1.88 0.75
CA TYR A 72 -7.40 -2.10 -0.16
C TYR A 72 -7.33 -1.04 -1.28
N VAL A 73 -8.46 -0.71 -1.91
CA VAL A 73 -8.51 0.31 -2.95
C VAL A 73 -8.19 1.70 -2.39
N CYS A 74 -8.70 2.04 -1.19
CA CYS A 74 -8.34 3.28 -0.51
C CYS A 74 -6.84 3.36 -0.21
N LEU A 75 -6.23 2.28 0.32
CA LEU A 75 -4.79 2.24 0.59
C LEU A 75 -3.96 2.43 -0.70
N LYS A 76 -4.38 1.82 -1.81
CA LYS A 76 -3.74 2.00 -3.11
C LYS A 76 -3.82 3.46 -3.59
N ALA A 77 -4.98 4.10 -3.40
CA ALA A 77 -5.16 5.51 -3.74
C ALA A 77 -4.34 6.45 -2.84
N ILE A 78 -4.24 6.16 -1.53
CA ILE A 78 -3.40 6.93 -0.60
C ILE A 78 -1.93 6.90 -1.02
N ILE A 79 -1.40 5.73 -1.43
CA ILE A 79 -0.02 5.61 -1.94
C ILE A 79 0.17 6.50 -3.16
N LEU A 80 -0.74 6.43 -4.14
CA LEU A 80 -0.67 7.19 -5.40
C LEU A 80 -0.77 8.71 -5.19
N LEU A 81 -1.53 9.15 -4.20
CA LEU A 81 -1.82 10.56 -3.95
C LEU A 81 -0.88 11.21 -2.92
N ASN A 82 0.10 10.48 -2.39
CA ASN A 82 0.98 10.99 -1.34
C ASN A 82 1.85 12.15 -1.86
N PRO A 83 1.61 13.40 -1.44
CA PRO A 83 2.28 14.56 -2.01
C PRO A 83 3.74 14.68 -1.56
N ASN A 84 4.14 13.99 -0.49
CA ASN A 84 5.52 13.95 -0.01
C ASN A 84 6.47 13.23 -0.97
N LEU A 85 5.93 12.60 -2.00
CA LEU A 85 6.68 11.98 -3.08
C LEU A 85 7.18 13.00 -4.10
N CYS A 86 6.49 14.13 -4.25
CA CYS A 86 6.87 15.20 -5.15
C CYS A 86 7.66 16.27 -4.39
N THR A 87 8.93 16.01 -4.09
CA THR A 87 9.83 17.05 -3.58
C THR A 87 10.64 17.63 -4.75
N THR A 88 10.03 18.52 -5.52
CA THR A 88 10.73 19.38 -6.47
C THR A 88 11.21 20.64 -5.75
N SER A 89 12.43 21.08 -6.03
CA SER A 89 13.08 22.22 -5.35
C SER A 89 12.59 23.60 -5.81
N SER A 90 11.65 23.66 -6.77
CA SER A 90 11.06 24.89 -7.29
C SER A 90 9.67 25.13 -6.72
N GLU A 91 9.48 26.17 -5.91
CA GLU A 91 8.15 26.57 -5.42
C GLU A 91 7.40 27.41 -6.47
N SER A 92 7.12 26.82 -7.64
CA SER A 92 6.26 27.50 -8.62
C SER A 92 4.81 27.55 -8.10
N ARG A 93 4.07 28.60 -8.48
CA ARG A 93 2.66 28.75 -8.08
C ARG A 93 1.80 27.57 -8.55
N GLU A 94 2.09 27.03 -9.73
CA GLU A 94 1.39 25.89 -10.29
C GLU A 94 1.63 24.62 -9.46
N GLU A 95 2.87 24.37 -9.00
CA GLU A 95 3.20 23.25 -8.12
C GLU A 95 2.49 23.33 -6.77
N LEU A 96 2.38 24.54 -6.19
CA LEU A 96 1.64 24.76 -4.94
C LEU A 96 0.14 24.45 -5.11
N GLU A 97 -0.47 24.86 -6.22
CA GLU A 97 -1.87 24.55 -6.54
C GLU A 97 -2.08 23.06 -6.80
N SER A 98 -1.18 22.40 -7.53
CA SER A 98 -1.19 20.93 -7.72
C SER A 98 -1.09 20.20 -6.38
N ARG A 99 -0.19 20.63 -5.49
CA ARG A 99 -0.02 20.02 -4.16
C ARG A 99 -1.26 20.18 -3.28
N SER A 100 -1.91 21.35 -3.33
CA SER A 100 -3.18 21.59 -2.65
C SER A 100 -4.29 20.66 -3.15
N LYS A 101 -4.39 20.46 -4.48
CA LYS A 101 -5.36 19.52 -5.07
C LYS A 101 -5.08 18.07 -4.62
N LEU A 102 -3.82 17.64 -4.59
CA LEU A 102 -3.45 16.30 -4.12
C LEU A 102 -3.83 16.09 -2.65
N LEU A 103 -3.56 17.07 -1.78
CA LEU A 103 -3.95 17.01 -0.36
C LEU A 103 -5.48 16.88 -0.21
N HIS A 104 -6.25 17.67 -0.96
CA HIS A 104 -7.71 17.58 -0.92
C HIS A 104 -8.23 16.20 -1.40
N MET A 105 -7.61 15.63 -2.44
CA MET A 105 -7.95 14.28 -2.91
C MET A 105 -7.58 13.22 -1.87
N LEU A 106 -6.42 13.36 -1.22
CA LEU A 106 -5.98 12.47 -0.15
C LEU A 106 -6.92 12.50 1.06
N ASP A 107 -7.38 13.69 1.47
CA ASP A 107 -8.37 13.86 2.53
C ASP A 107 -9.68 13.15 2.14
N SER A 108 -10.15 13.34 0.90
CA SER A 108 -11.36 12.69 0.40
C SER A 108 -11.26 11.15 0.41
N VAL A 109 -10.10 10.60 0.06
CA VAL A 109 -9.86 9.14 0.12
C VAL A 109 -9.75 8.65 1.56
N THR A 110 -9.16 9.47 2.45
CA THR A 110 -9.05 9.16 3.88
C THR A 110 -10.44 9.13 4.54
N ASP A 111 -11.30 10.09 4.22
CA ASP A 111 -12.69 10.10 4.66
C ASP A 111 -13.47 8.89 4.15
N ALA A 112 -13.27 8.51 2.89
CA ALA A 112 -13.88 7.30 2.32
C ALA A 112 -13.40 6.02 3.04
N LEU A 113 -12.12 5.96 3.44
CA LEU A 113 -11.58 4.85 4.23
C LEU A 113 -12.21 4.81 5.63
N VAL A 114 -12.30 5.96 6.31
CA VAL A 114 -12.94 6.08 7.64
C VAL A 114 -14.41 5.66 7.56
N TRP A 115 -15.14 6.13 6.54
CA TRP A 115 -16.53 5.74 6.30
C TRP A 115 -16.67 4.23 6.07
N THR A 116 -15.78 3.63 5.27
CA THR A 116 -15.74 2.19 5.02
C THR A 116 -15.53 1.39 6.30
N ILE A 117 -14.66 1.86 7.19
CA ILE A 117 -14.41 1.27 8.51
C ILE A 117 -15.66 1.41 9.39
N ALA A 118 -16.28 2.60 9.43
CA ALA A 118 -17.46 2.87 10.25
C ALA A 118 -18.68 2.02 9.85
N LYS A 119 -18.86 1.76 8.55
CA LYS A 119 -19.96 0.93 8.02
C LYS A 119 -19.97 -0.50 8.58
N LYS A 120 -18.87 -0.97 9.17
CA LYS A 120 -18.76 -2.30 9.80
C LYS A 120 -19.40 -2.40 11.19
N GLY A 121 -20.00 -1.32 11.71
CA GLY A 121 -20.64 -1.31 13.03
C GLY A 121 -19.66 -1.41 14.20
N LEU A 122 -18.41 -1.01 13.99
CA LEU A 122 -17.35 -0.99 15.00
C LEU A 122 -17.53 0.17 15.99
N THR A 123 -17.08 0.01 17.23
CA THR A 123 -17.03 1.13 18.19
C THR A 123 -15.99 2.17 17.74
N PHE A 124 -16.10 3.41 18.22
CA PHE A 124 -15.14 4.47 17.87
C PHE A 124 -13.68 4.04 18.12
N GLN A 125 -13.39 3.42 19.28
CA GLN A 125 -12.05 2.91 19.59
C GLN A 125 -11.57 1.85 18.59
N GLN A 126 -12.45 0.94 18.17
CA GLN A 126 -12.15 -0.08 17.16
C GLN A 126 -11.93 0.54 15.78
N GLN A 127 -12.70 1.58 15.42
CA GLN A 127 -12.52 2.31 14.17
C GLN A 127 -11.16 3.00 14.13
N SER A 128 -10.79 3.73 15.19
CA SER A 128 -9.48 4.39 15.31
C SER A 128 -8.32 3.39 15.28
N ALA A 129 -8.45 2.28 16.02
CA ALA A 129 -7.44 1.22 16.00
C ALA A 129 -7.29 0.59 14.62
N ARG A 130 -8.41 0.33 13.92
CA ARG A 130 -8.38 -0.20 12.55
C ARG A 130 -7.72 0.76 11.58
N LEU A 131 -8.07 2.05 11.61
CA LEU A 131 -7.44 3.07 10.78
C LEU A 131 -5.92 3.10 11.02
N ALA A 132 -5.49 3.12 12.28
CA ALA A 132 -4.06 3.09 12.63
C ALA A 132 -3.35 1.84 12.06
N HIS A 133 -3.95 0.65 12.22
CA HIS A 133 -3.38 -0.58 11.64
C HIS A 133 -3.25 -0.50 10.11
N LEU A 134 -4.26 0.04 9.42
CA LEU A 134 -4.25 0.17 7.97
C LEU A 134 -3.19 1.19 7.49
N LEU A 135 -3.02 2.32 8.19
CA LEU A 135 -1.98 3.28 7.88
C LEU A 135 -0.57 2.75 8.18
N MET A 136 -0.40 1.92 9.22
CA MET A 136 0.88 1.25 9.49
C MET A 136 1.27 0.27 8.38
N LEU A 137 0.31 -0.35 7.67
CA LEU A 137 0.63 -1.17 6.50
C LEU A 137 1.34 -0.35 5.42
N LEU A 138 0.95 0.91 5.21
CA LEU A 138 1.58 1.80 4.23
C LEU A 138 3.05 2.07 4.58
N ALA A 139 3.35 2.28 5.86
CA ALA A 139 4.73 2.46 6.32
C ALA A 139 5.59 1.21 6.09
N HIS A 140 5.03 0.01 6.34
CA HIS A 140 5.74 -1.24 6.05
C HIS A 140 5.95 -1.45 4.54
N ILE A 141 4.95 -1.13 3.72
CA ILE A 141 5.06 -1.20 2.25
C ILE A 141 6.15 -0.26 1.75
N ARG A 142 6.21 0.97 2.27
CA ARG A 142 7.27 1.93 1.93
C ARG A 142 8.66 1.39 2.27
N HIS A 143 8.82 0.85 3.48
CA HIS A 143 10.09 0.28 3.91
C HIS A 143 10.52 -0.89 3.01
N LEU A 144 9.58 -1.76 2.66
CA LEU A 144 9.82 -2.88 1.77
C LEU A 144 10.19 -2.42 0.36
N SER A 145 9.49 -1.41 -0.16
CA SER A 145 9.76 -0.80 -1.46
C SER A 145 11.12 -0.10 -1.52
N ASN A 146 11.66 0.37 -0.40
CA ASN A 146 13.00 0.96 -0.36
C ASN A 146 14.11 -0.10 -0.32
N LYS A 147 13.77 -1.37 -0.06
CA LYS A 147 14.71 -2.50 -0.03
C LYS A 147 14.74 -3.33 -1.32
N GLY A 148 13.67 -3.28 -2.12
CA GLY A 148 13.56 -4.00 -3.40
C GLY A 148 13.96 -3.13 -4.57
#